data_AF-A0A9X6ZE35-F1
#
_entry.id   AF-A0A9X6ZE35-F1
#
_cell.length_a   1.000
_cell.length_b   1.000
_cell.length_c   1.000
_cell.angle_alpha   90.00
_cell.angle_beta   90.00
_cell.angle_gamma   90.00
#
_symmetry.space_group_name_H-M   'P 1'
#
loop_
_entity.id
_entity.type
_entity.pdbx_description
1 polymer ?
#
loop_
_entity_poly.entity_id
_entity_poly.type
_entity_poly.pdbx_seq_one_letter_code
_entity_poly.pdbx_strand_id
1 'polypeptide(L)' 'MNAEEMRENLQPYVIENMRRIAFLKKQLKANKENKSEAKRIRNMIEAEVEQLECKNFLIRLSYAMEEASKEMKG' A
#
# COMPACT_ATOMS: atom_id res chain seq x y z
N MET A 1 17.25 -0.06 -11.89
CA MET A 1 16.04 0.67 -11.49
C MET A 1 16.43 1.58 -10.34
N ASN A 2 16.31 2.90 -10.51
CA ASN A 2 16.57 3.87 -9.44
C ASN A 2 15.33 4.03 -8.54
N ALA A 3 15.45 4.81 -7.46
CA ALA A 3 14.36 4.96 -6.50
C ALA A 3 13.13 5.68 -7.09
N GLU A 4 13.33 6.64 -7.99
CA GLU A 4 12.24 7.37 -8.64
C GLU A 4 11.46 6.46 -9.60
N GLU A 5 12.15 5.63 -10.39
CA GLU A 5 11.52 4.62 -11.25
C GLU A 5 10.73 3.60 -10.42
N MET A 6 11.24 3.18 -9.26
CA MET A 6 10.51 2.29 -8.33
C MET A 6 9.22 2.96 -7.84
N ARG A 7 9.30 4.25 -7.46
CA ARG A 7 8.15 5.04 -7.01
C ARG A 7 7.10 5.17 -8.12
N GLU A 8 7.50 5.56 -9.33
CA GLU A 8 6.60 5.70 -10.48
C GLU A 8 5.93 4.37 -10.83
N ASN A 9 6.67 3.26 -10.79
CA ASN A 9 6.14 1.93 -11.06
C ASN A 9 5.13 1.46 -9.99
N LEU A 10 5.33 1.83 -8.73
CA LEU A 10 4.45 1.42 -7.63
C LEU A 10 3.26 2.36 -7.43
N GLN A 11 3.34 3.61 -7.89
CA GLN A 11 2.31 4.63 -7.68
C GLN A 11 0.91 4.23 -8.19
N PRO A 12 0.73 3.61 -9.38
CA PRO A 12 -0.59 3.15 -9.84
C PRO A 12 -1.22 2.16 -8.87
N TYR A 13 -0.44 1.22 -8.34
CA TYR A 13 -0.92 0.22 -7.39
C TYR A 13 -1.29 0.84 -6.04
N VAL A 14 -0.50 1.80 -5.55
CA VAL A 14 -0.84 2.56 -4.34
C VAL A 14 -2.18 3.26 -4.50
N ILE A 15 -2.40 3.94 -5.64
CA ILE A 15 -3.67 4.61 -5.95
C ILE A 15 -4.83 3.60 -5.99
N GLU A 16 -4.61 2.43 -6.61
CA GLU A 16 -5.62 1.38 -6.68
C GLU A 16 -5.99 0.81 -5.31
N ASN A 17 -4.99 0.46 -4.48
CA ASN A 17 -5.21 -0.02 -3.11
C ASN A 17 -6.00 1.03 -2.29
N MET A 18 -5.64 2.31 -2.39
CA MET A 18 -6.38 3.39 -1.70
C MET A 18 -7.84 3.48 -2.15
N ARG A 19 -8.11 3.34 -3.46
CA ARG A 19 -9.49 3.33 -4.00
C ARG A 19 -10.28 2.13 -3.48
N ARG A 20 -9.67 0.94 -3.45
CA ARG A 20 -10.29 -0.29 -2.90
C ARG A 20 -10.60 -0.15 -1.42
N ILE A 21 -9.67 0.37 -0.61
CA ILE A 21 -9.90 0.65 0.81
C ILE A 21 -11.08 1.62 1.00
N ALA A 22 -11.15 2.70 0.22
CA ALA A 22 -12.24 3.65 0.30
C ALA A 22 -13.60 3.01 -0.04
N PHE A 23 -13.63 2.14 -1.06
CA PHE A 23 -14.82 1.36 -1.40
C PHE A 23 -15.22 0.40 -0.27
N LEU A 24 -14.28 -0.37 0.26
CA LEU A 24 -14.53 -1.33 1.34
C LEU A 24 -15.01 -0.62 2.61
N LYS A 25 -14.49 0.57 2.94
CA LYS A 25 -15.00 1.39 4.06
C LYS A 25 -16.46 1.78 3.88
N LYS A 26 -16.88 2.12 2.64
CA LYS A 26 -18.31 2.38 2.34
C LYS A 26 -19.15 1.11 2.52
N GLN A 27 -18.67 -0.04 2.05
CA GLN A 27 -19.34 -1.32 2.24
C GLN A 27 -19.45 -1.72 3.72
N LEU A 28 -18.41 -1.47 4.52
CA LEU A 28 -18.41 -1.74 5.94
C LEU A 28 -19.50 -0.94 6.67
N LYS A 29 -19.67 0.34 6.31
CA LYS A 29 -20.72 1.19 6.86
C LYS A 29 -22.12 0.69 6.48
N ALA A 30 -22.29 0.22 5.25
CA ALA A 30 -23.55 -0.33 4.76
C ALA A 30 -23.90 -1.69 5.43
N ASN A 31 -22.90 -2.48 5.80
CA ASN A 31 -23.08 -3.82 6.38
C ASN A 31 -22.87 -3.87 7.90
N LYS A 32 -22.97 -2.73 8.61
CA LYS A 32 -22.67 -2.63 10.05
C LYS A 32 -23.48 -3.61 10.93
N GLU A 33 -24.69 -3.97 10.50
CA GLU A 33 -25.61 -4.83 11.25
C GLU A 33 -25.38 -6.32 10.96
N ASN A 34 -24.76 -6.64 9.81
CA ASN A 34 -24.33 -7.98 9.48
C ASN A 34 -22.91 -8.22 10.01
N LYS A 35 -22.81 -8.79 11.23
CA LYS A 35 -21.53 -9.03 11.91
C LYS A 35 -20.54 -9.88 11.10
N SER A 36 -21.03 -10.88 10.37
CA SER A 36 -20.19 -11.77 9.56
C SER A 36 -19.59 -11.03 8.37
N GLU A 37 -20.44 -10.32 7.61
CA GLU A 37 -19.98 -9.56 6.44
C GLU A 37 -19.10 -8.37 6.84
N ALA A 38 -19.45 -7.66 7.93
CA ALA A 38 -18.60 -6.61 8.48
C ALA A 38 -17.21 -7.12 8.89
N LYS A 39 -17.12 -8.35 9.45
CA LYS A 39 -15.82 -8.98 9.75
C LYS A 39 -15.04 -9.29 8.48
N ARG A 40 -15.69 -9.87 7.47
CA ARG A 40 -15.06 -10.16 6.17
C ARG A 40 -14.51 -8.89 5.51
N ILE A 41 -15.30 -7.82 5.49
CA ILE A 41 -14.88 -6.53 4.90
C ILE A 41 -13.71 -5.92 5.68
N ARG A 42 -13.69 -6.01 7.02
CA ARG A 42 -12.54 -5.56 7.82
C ARG A 42 -11.25 -6.30 7.46
N ASN A 43 -11.30 -7.63 7.37
CA ASN A 43 -10.14 -8.42 6.97
C ASN A 43 -9.64 -8.04 5.56
N MET A 44 -10.54 -7.72 4.63
CA MET A 44 -10.16 -7.22 3.30
C MET A 44 -9.48 -5.84 3.37
N ILE A 45 -9.97 -4.94 4.24
CA ILE A 45 -9.32 -3.64 4.46
C ILE A 45 -7.92 -3.82 5.04
N GLU A 46 -7.76 -4.70 6.03
CA GLU A 46 -6.46 -5.02 6.64
C GLU A 46 -5.46 -5.51 5.59
N ALA A 47 -5.86 -6.49 4.77
CA ALA A 47 -5.00 -7.00 3.69
C ALA A 47 -4.59 -5.91 2.66
N GLU A 48 -5.51 -5.01 2.30
CA GLU A 48 -5.21 -3.91 1.39
C GLU A 48 -4.28 -2.86 2.03
N VAL A 49 -4.37 -2.64 3.35
CA VAL A 49 -3.45 -1.76 4.10
C VAL A 49 -2.05 -2.38 4.17
N GLU A 50 -1.93 -3.67 4.52
CA GLU A 50 -0.64 -4.38 4.55
C GLU A 50 0.08 -4.31 3.20
N GLN A 51 -0.66 -4.47 2.09
CA GLN A 51 -0.11 -4.31 0.75
C GLN A 51 0.39 -2.89 0.46
N LEU A 52 -0.22 -1.87 1.06
CA LEU A 52 0.14 -0.47 0.90
C LEU A 52 1.42 -0.16 1.69
N GLU A 53 1.52 -0.69 2.90
CA GLU A 53 2.70 -0.61 3.75
C GLU A 53 3.91 -1.27 3.11
N CYS A 54 3.74 -2.48 2.55
CA CYS A 54 4.80 -3.18 1.80
C CYS A 54 5.33 -2.35 0.63
N LYS A 55 4.44 -1.75 -0.19
CA LYS A 55 4.86 -0.92 -1.32
C LYS A 55 5.59 0.35 -0.87
N ASN A 56 5.10 1.01 0.17
CA ASN A 56 5.76 2.18 0.75
C ASN A 56 7.15 1.83 1.32
N PHE A 57 7.28 0.67 1.96
CA PHE A 57 8.56 0.15 2.42
C PHE A 57 9.54 -0.06 1.27
N LEU A 58 9.10 -0.69 0.16
CA LEU A 58 9.96 -0.90 -1.02
C LEU A 58 10.46 0.41 -1.63
N ILE A 59 9.61 1.43 -1.69
CA ILE A 59 10.02 2.77 -2.16
C ILE A 59 11.10 3.34 -1.24
N ARG A 60 10.89 3.33 0.09
CA ARG A 60 11.88 3.83 1.06
C ARG A 60 13.19 3.07 1.00
N LEU A 61 13.13 1.74 0.86
CA LEU A 61 14.30 0.89 0.71
C LEU A 61 15.09 1.26 -0.55
N SER A 62 14.41 1.53 -1.67
CA SER A 62 15.08 1.94 -2.90
C SER A 62 15.84 3.26 -2.75
N TYR A 63 15.27 4.27 -2.07
CA TYR A 63 15.99 5.51 -1.76
C TYR A 63 17.22 5.26 -0.87
N ALA A 64 17.08 4.46 0.20
CA ALA A 64 18.19 4.15 1.09
C ALA A 64 19.33 3.41 0.38
N MET A 65 19.01 2.48 -0.52
CA MET A 65 20.02 1.77 -1.33
C MET A 65 20.72 2.69 -2.31
N GLU A 66 20.01 3.66 -2.89
CA GLU A 66 20.60 4.63 -3.81
C GLU A 66 21.59 5.55 -3.10
N GLU A 67 21.25 6.04 -1.90
CA GLU A 67 22.15 6.86 -1.08
C GLU A 67 23.40 6.06 -0.65
N ALA A 68 23.23 4.83 -0.15
CA ALA A 68 24.36 3.97 0.21
C ALA A 68 25.29 3.70 -0.98
N SER A 69 24.74 3.54 -2.19
CA SER A 69 25.52 3.34 -3.42
C SER A 69 26.34 4.56 -3.82
N LYS A 70 25.86 5.78 -3.50
CA LYS A 70 26.62 7.03 -3.71
C LYS A 70 27.82 7.10 -2.75
N GLU A 71 27.63 6.72 -1.49
CA GLU A 71 28.70 6.70 -0.48
C GLU A 71 29.79 5.67 -0.80
N MET A 72 29.46 4.51 -1.37
CA MET A 72 30.43 3.47 -1.75
C MET A 72 31.28 3.80 -2.99
N LYS A 73 30.89 4.81 -3.78
CA LYS A 73 31.63 5.28 -4.95
C LYS A 73 32.53 6.49 -4.65
N GLY A 74 32.55 6.95 -3.39
CA GLY A 74 33.42 8.01 -2.89
C GLY A 74 34.78 7.51 -2.46
#